data_AF-A0A2D4JS52-F1
#
_entry.id   AF-A0A2D4JS52-F1
#
_cell.length_a   1.000
_cell.length_b   1.000
_cell.length_c   1.000
_cell.angle_alpha   90.00
_cell.angle_beta   90.00
_cell.angle_gamma   90.00
#
_symmetry.space_group_name_H-M   'P 1'
#
loop_
_entity.id
_entity.type
_entity.pdbx_description
1 polymer ?
#
loop_
_entity_poly.entity_id
_entity_poly.type
_entity_poly.pdbx_seq_one_letter_code
_entity_poly.pdbx_strand_id
1 'polypeptide(L)'
;CCCIVVITGSWQEASNNYSCLFDQISVPASLIQPGVLRCYCPAHDTGLVTLQVAFNNQIISNSVVFEYKARALPTLPSSQHDWLSLDDNQFRMSILERLEQMERRMAEMTTMQQHKPSGG
;
A
#
# COMPACT_ATOMS: atom_id res chain seq x y z
N CYS A 1 -12.47 7.63 -5.77
CA CYS A 1 -11.83 7.45 -4.45
C CYS A 1 -11.66 8.82 -3.82
N CYS A 2 -12.10 9.04 -2.57
CA CYS A 2 -11.77 10.27 -1.85
C CYS A 2 -10.38 10.09 -1.22
N CYS A 3 -9.31 10.47 -1.92
CA CYS A 3 -8.01 10.60 -1.29
C CYS A 3 -7.80 12.01 -0.75
N ILE A 4 -7.06 12.09 0.35
CA ILE A 4 -6.63 13.35 0.95
C ILE A 4 -5.34 13.79 0.27
N VAL A 5 -5.31 15.02 -0.23
CA VAL A 5 -4.13 15.62 -0.84
C VAL A 5 -3.66 16.76 0.05
N VAL A 6 -2.35 16.78 0.32
CA VAL A 6 -1.70 17.81 1.14
C VAL A 6 -0.78 18.61 0.25
N ILE A 7 -0.98 19.93 0.22
CA ILE A 7 -0.25 20.86 -0.63
C ILE A 7 0.56 21.79 0.26
N THR A 8 1.88 21.75 0.10
CA THR A 8 2.79 22.65 0.81
C THR A 8 3.12 23.87 -0.05
N GLY A 9 3.21 25.04 0.55
CA GLY A 9 3.43 26.31 -0.15
C GLY A 9 3.48 27.51 0.80
N SER A 10 3.35 28.72 0.27
CA SER A 10 3.38 29.98 1.05
C SER A 10 1.99 30.47 1.44
N TRP A 11 1.07 29.56 1.75
CA TRP A 11 -0.32 29.87 2.13
C TRP A 11 -0.35 30.39 3.58
N GLN A 12 -0.57 31.68 3.78
CA GLN A 12 -0.59 32.28 5.12
C GLN A 12 -1.97 32.74 5.56
N GLU A 13 -2.93 32.85 4.64
CA GLU A 13 -4.24 33.39 4.97
C GLU A 13 -5.06 32.31 5.68
N ALA A 14 -5.39 32.49 6.96
CA ALA A 14 -6.26 31.56 7.67
C ALA A 14 -7.71 31.53 7.16
N SER A 15 -8.01 32.29 6.11
CA SER A 15 -9.34 32.35 5.52
C SER A 15 -9.64 31.03 4.81
N ASN A 16 -10.78 30.41 5.14
CA ASN A 16 -11.24 29.13 4.58
C ASN A 16 -11.77 29.29 3.13
N ASN A 17 -11.22 30.25 2.39
CA ASN A 17 -11.57 30.61 1.01
C ASN A 17 -10.59 29.99 -0.01
N TYR A 18 -9.78 29.02 0.42
CA TYR A 18 -8.96 28.25 -0.50
C TYR A 18 -9.81 27.17 -1.19
N SER A 19 -9.58 27.02 -2.48
CA SER A 19 -10.12 25.94 -3.28
C SER A 19 -9.02 25.32 -4.12
N CYS A 20 -9.03 24.01 -4.27
CA CYS A 20 -8.14 23.33 -5.20
C CYS A 20 -8.91 23.04 -6.47
N LEU A 21 -8.34 23.40 -7.61
CA LEU A 21 -8.86 23.03 -8.92
C LEU A 21 -8.12 21.79 -9.40
N PHE A 22 -8.89 20.74 -9.64
CA PHE A 22 -8.45 19.54 -10.34
C PHE A 22 -9.06 19.60 -11.75
N ASP A 23 -8.26 19.98 -12.73
CA ASP A 23 -8.69 20.29 -14.09
C ASP A 23 -9.76 21.41 -14.07
N GLN A 24 -11.03 21.06 -14.27
CA GLN A 24 -12.17 21.99 -14.22
C GLN A 24 -13.03 21.86 -12.93
N ILE A 25 -12.63 21.00 -11.99
CA ILE A 25 -13.40 20.71 -10.78
C ILE A 25 -12.79 21.45 -9.59
N SER A 26 -13.54 22.40 -9.03
CA SER A 26 -13.16 23.11 -7.81
C SER A 26 -13.64 22.36 -6.57
N VAL A 27 -12.71 22.07 -5.65
CA VAL A 27 -13.00 21.48 -4.34
C VAL A 27 -12.54 22.42 -3.22
N PRO A 28 -13.28 22.49 -2.11
CA PRO A 28 -12.87 23.32 -0.98
C PRO A 28 -11.59 22.77 -0.34
N ALA A 29 -10.67 23.67 0.00
CA ALA A 29 -9.43 23.35 0.70
C ALA A 29 -9.39 24.06 2.06
N SER A 30 -8.85 23.38 3.06
CA SER A 30 -8.69 23.92 4.42
C SER A 30 -7.22 24.11 4.73
N LEU A 31 -6.85 25.27 5.27
CA LEU A 31 -5.52 25.50 5.80
C LEU A 31 -5.38 24.77 7.14
N ILE A 32 -4.42 23.84 7.22
CA ILE A 32 -4.13 23.11 8.47
C ILE A 32 -3.19 23.92 9.34
N GLN A 33 -2.15 24.46 8.71
CA GLN A 33 -1.15 25.30 9.33
C GLN A 33 -0.57 26.24 8.26
N PRO A 34 0.13 27.33 8.64
CA PRO A 34 0.78 28.21 7.70
C PRO A 34 1.66 27.42 6.73
N GLY A 35 1.33 27.50 5.45
CA GLY A 35 2.01 26.82 4.36
C GLY A 35 1.56 25.39 4.06
N VAL A 36 0.53 24.86 4.71
CA VAL A 36 -0.01 23.52 4.43
C VAL A 36 -1.53 23.54 4.24
N LEU A 37 -1.96 23.25 3.02
CA LEU A 37 -3.36 23.09 2.63
C LEU A 37 -3.74 21.61 2.56
N ARG A 38 -4.98 21.32 2.99
CA ARG A 38 -5.62 20.01 2.85
C ARG A 38 -6.81 20.14 1.93
N CYS A 39 -6.86 19.31 0.89
CA CYS A 39 -8.02 19.18 0.02
C CYS A 39 -8.39 17.71 -0.21
N TYR A 40 -9.63 17.49 -0.63
CA TYR A 40 -10.12 16.16 -1.00
C TYR A 40 -10.24 16.09 -2.51
N CYS A 41 -9.59 15.10 -3.13
CA CYS A 41 -9.71 14.95 -4.57
C CYS A 41 -11.13 14.49 -4.93
N PRO A 42 -11.74 15.05 -6.00
CA PRO A 42 -13.01 14.58 -6.52
C PRO A 42 -12.85 13.20 -7.19
N ALA A 43 -13.97 12.52 -7.45
CA ALA A 43 -13.96 11.32 -8.28
C ALA A 43 -13.69 11.72 -9.75
N HIS A 44 -12.58 11.23 -10.31
CA HIS A 44 -12.17 11.48 -11.69
C HIS A 44 -11.78 10.15 -12.37
N ASP A 45 -11.87 10.11 -13.69
CA ASP A 45 -11.39 8.97 -14.49
C ASP A 45 -9.86 8.87 -14.44
N THR A 46 -9.32 7.72 -14.81
CA THR A 46 -7.87 7.53 -14.84
C THR A 46 -7.20 8.42 -15.88
N GLY A 47 -6.16 9.14 -15.47
CA GLY A 47 -5.49 10.08 -16.35
C GLY A 47 -4.66 11.11 -15.60
N LEU A 48 -3.95 11.92 -16.37
CA LEU A 48 -3.21 13.06 -15.86
C LEU A 48 -4.14 14.28 -15.84
N VAL A 49 -4.28 14.92 -14.69
CA VAL A 49 -5.02 16.17 -14.54
C VAL A 49 -4.10 17.29 -14.06
N THR A 50 -4.50 18.52 -14.29
CA THR A 50 -3.82 19.70 -13.75
C THR A 50 -4.37 20.08 -12.38
N LEU A 51 -3.51 20.11 -11.36
CA LEU A 51 -3.84 20.59 -10.03
C LEU A 51 -3.35 22.04 -9.87
N GLN A 52 -4.25 22.90 -9.43
CA GLN A 52 -4.01 24.30 -9.12
C GLN A 52 -4.69 24.67 -7.80
N VAL A 53 -4.21 25.69 -7.12
CA VAL A 53 -4.82 26.27 -5.93
C VAL A 53 -5.35 27.65 -6.30
N ALA A 54 -6.63 27.85 -6.00
CA ALA A 54 -7.29 29.14 -6.03
C ALA A 54 -7.55 29.65 -4.61
N PHE A 55 -7.54 30.97 -4.48
CA PHE A 55 -8.01 31.69 -3.32
C PHE A 55 -9.08 32.68 -3.77
N ASN A 56 -10.26 32.62 -3.16
CA ASN A 56 -11.37 33.51 -3.48
C ASN A 56 -11.71 33.51 -5.00
N ASN A 57 -11.75 32.31 -5.61
CA ASN A 57 -11.96 32.11 -7.06
C ASN A 57 -10.86 32.64 -7.99
N GLN A 58 -9.69 33.02 -7.47
CA GLN A 58 -8.51 33.39 -8.28
C GLN A 58 -7.38 32.37 -8.13
N ILE A 59 -6.79 31.93 -9.24
CA ILE A 59 -5.66 30.98 -9.22
C ILE A 59 -4.41 31.70 -8.70
N ILE A 60 -3.86 31.20 -7.59
CA ILE A 60 -2.69 31.77 -6.91
C ILE A 60 -1.46 30.86 -6.95
N SER A 61 -1.58 29.64 -7.49
CA SER A 61 -0.47 28.67 -7.58
C SER A 61 -0.06 28.37 -9.02
N ASN A 62 1.09 27.72 -9.16
CA ASN A 62 1.47 27.05 -10.40
C ASN A 62 0.58 25.84 -10.67
N SER A 63 0.52 25.45 -11.95
CA SER A 63 -0.09 24.21 -12.39
C SER A 63 0.87 23.04 -12.18
N VAL A 64 0.43 22.01 -11.47
CA VAL A 64 1.18 20.76 -11.32
C VAL A 64 0.39 19.59 -11.90
N VAL A 65 1.07 18.56 -12.36
CA VAL A 65 0.41 17.36 -12.91
C VAL A 65 0.08 16.41 -11.76
N PHE A 66 -1.17 15.99 -11.70
CA PHE A 66 -1.69 15.03 -10.73
C PHE A 66 -2.24 13.81 -11.47
N GLU A 67 -1.73 12.62 -11.15
CA GLU A 67 -2.11 11.37 -11.82
C GLU A 67 -3.20 10.63 -11.05
N TYR A 68 -4.35 10.42 -11.68
CA TYR A 68 -5.39 9.52 -11.21
C TYR A 68 -5.09 8.10 -11.69
N LYS A 69 -4.63 7.24 -10.78
CA LYS A 69 -4.47 5.81 -11.05
C LYS A 69 -5.76 5.08 -10.74
N ALA A 70 -6.11 4.10 -11.57
CA ALA A 70 -7.13 3.13 -11.20
C ALA A 70 -6.69 2.50 -9.89
N ARG A 71 -7.65 2.22 -9.00
CA ARG A 71 -7.39 1.25 -7.95
C ARG A 71 -6.93 0.00 -8.68
N ALA A 72 -5.66 -0.36 -8.53
CA ALA A 72 -5.24 -1.72 -8.79
C ALA A 72 -6.12 -2.54 -7.85
N LEU A 73 -7.21 -3.09 -8.38
CA LEU A 73 -7.74 -4.30 -7.80
C LEU A 73 -6.50 -5.18 -7.65
N PRO A 74 -6.21 -5.75 -6.47
CA PRO A 74 -5.26 -6.84 -6.44
C PRO A 74 -5.78 -7.77 -7.52
N THR A 75 -5.06 -7.84 -8.64
CA THR A 75 -5.35 -8.80 -9.67
C THR A 75 -5.29 -10.09 -8.87
N LEU A 76 -6.45 -10.70 -8.61
CA LEU A 76 -6.46 -12.11 -8.30
C LEU A 76 -5.52 -12.70 -9.34
N PRO A 77 -4.48 -13.45 -8.93
CA PRO A 77 -3.52 -14.00 -9.87
C PRO A 77 -4.33 -14.66 -10.98
N SER A 78 -4.38 -13.97 -12.12
CA SER A 78 -5.22 -14.34 -13.25
C SER A 78 -4.39 -15.35 -14.02
N SER A 79 -4.17 -16.49 -13.37
CA SER A 79 -3.38 -17.61 -13.84
C SER A 79 -3.50 -18.69 -12.79
N GLN A 80 -4.20 -19.77 -13.12
CA GLN A 80 -4.07 -21.07 -12.44
C GLN A 80 -2.63 -21.62 -12.41
N HIS A 81 -1.63 -20.84 -12.82
CA HIS A 81 -0.25 -21.25 -13.06
C HIS A 81 0.70 -20.92 -11.89
N ASP A 82 0.31 -20.05 -10.96
CA ASP A 82 1.17 -19.65 -9.82
C ASP A 82 1.35 -20.78 -8.80
N TRP A 83 0.35 -21.69 -8.68
CA TRP A 83 0.47 -22.92 -7.88
C TRP A 83 1.58 -23.87 -8.33
N LEU A 84 2.05 -23.73 -9.59
CA LEU A 84 3.11 -24.58 -10.15
C LEU A 84 4.50 -23.93 -10.13
N SER A 85 4.59 -22.64 -9.81
CA SER A 85 5.86 -21.89 -9.73
C SER A 85 6.24 -21.60 -8.29
N LEU A 86 6.36 -22.66 -7.48
CA LEU A 86 7.40 -22.65 -6.47
C LEU A 86 8.73 -22.68 -7.23
N ASP A 87 9.56 -21.65 -7.10
CA ASP A 87 10.96 -21.74 -7.53
C ASP A 87 11.52 -23.08 -7.03
N ASP A 88 12.14 -23.87 -7.91
CA ASP A 88 12.71 -25.20 -7.57
C ASP A 88 13.47 -25.19 -6.23
N ASN A 89 14.12 -24.07 -5.93
CA ASN A 89 14.86 -23.86 -4.70
C ASN A 89 13.96 -23.77 -3.44
N GLN A 90 12.78 -23.15 -3.53
CA GLN A 90 11.81 -23.10 -2.42
C GLN A 90 11.20 -24.48 -2.15
N PHE A 91 10.87 -25.23 -3.20
CA PHE A 91 10.38 -26.60 -3.02
C PHE A 91 11.47 -27.49 -2.41
N ARG A 92 12.71 -27.41 -2.91
CA ARG A 92 13.86 -28.12 -2.34
C ARG A 92 14.06 -27.80 -0.85
N MET A 93 14.01 -26.52 -0.47
CA MET A 93 14.14 -26.11 0.94
C MET A 93 12.99 -26.65 1.81
N SER A 94 11.75 -26.65 1.31
CA SER A 94 10.61 -27.17 2.06
C SER A 94 10.67 -28.70 2.23
N ILE A 95 11.15 -29.44 1.21
CA ILE A 95 11.36 -30.89 1.31
C ILE A 95 12.49 -31.21 2.30
N LEU A 96 13.61 -30.48 2.25
CA LEU A 96 14.73 -30.66 3.19
C LEU A 96 14.30 -30.42 4.64
N GLU A 97 13.56 -29.34 4.91
CA GLU A 97 13.07 -29.03 6.26
C GLU A 97 12.13 -30.12 6.80
N ARG A 98 11.22 -30.62 5.94
CA ARG A 98 10.30 -31.70 6.31
C ARG A 98 11.03 -33.01 6.60
N LEU A 99 12.06 -33.34 5.81
CA LEU A 99 12.87 -34.54 6.03
C LEU A 99 13.66 -34.44 7.34
N GLU A 100 14.29 -33.29 7.63
CA GLU A 100 15.02 -33.07 8.88
C GLU A 100 14.09 -33.19 10.10
N GLN A 101 12.87 -32.65 10.03
CA GLN A 101 11.87 -32.80 11.09
C GLN A 101 11.49 -34.26 11.35
N MET A 102 11.35 -35.07 10.30
CA MET A 102 11.04 -36.49 10.44
C MET A 102 12.21 -37.25 11.06
N GLU A 103 13.44 -36.97 10.63
CA GLU A 103 14.65 -37.58 11.21
C GLU A 103 14.79 -37.23 12.70
N ARG A 104 14.57 -35.97 13.07
CA ARG A 104 14.61 -35.54 14.48
C ARG A 104 13.59 -36.28 15.34
N ARG A 105 12.35 -36.43 14.86
CA ARG A 105 11.32 -37.19 15.57
C ARG A 105 11.70 -38.66 15.71
N MET A 106 12.30 -39.26 14.68
CA MET A 106 12.77 -40.65 14.77
C MET A 106 13.94 -40.80 15.75
N ALA A 107 14.89 -39.85 15.76
CA ALA A 107 15.98 -39.82 16.72
C ALA A 107 15.46 -39.71 18.17
N GLU A 108 14.46 -38.87 18.40
CA GLU A 108 13.79 -38.72 19.71
C GLU A 108 13.02 -39.98 20.13
N MET A 109 12.47 -40.75 19.18
CA MET A 109 11.83 -42.03 19.49
C MET A 109 12.84 -43.14 19.80
N THR A 110 14.02 -43.13 19.18
CA THR A 110 15.07 -44.11 19.46
C THR A 110 15.77 -43.93 20.82
N THR A 111 15.82 -42.71 21.37
CA THR A 111 16.37 -42.46 22.71
C THR A 111 15.44 -42.90 23.83
N MET A 112 14.13 -42.99 23.58
CA MET A 112 13.14 -43.43 24.57
C MET A 112 13.10 -44.97 24.75
N GLN A 113 13.71 -45.76 23.85
CA GLN A 113 13.67 -47.22 23.94
C GLN A 113 14.86 -47.85 24.68
N GLN A 114 15.82 -47.05 25.18
CA GLN A 114 16.97 -47.55 25.96
C GLN A 114 16.81 -47.43 27.49
N HIS A 115 15.63 -47.03 28.00
CA HIS A 115 15.32 -46.98 29.44
C HIS A 115 14.23 -47.98 29.85
N LYS A 116 14.40 -49.26 29.52
CA LYS A 116 13.74 -50.35 30.25
C LYS A 116 14.80 -51.08 31.08
N PRO A 117 15.00 -50.75 32.38
CA PRO A 117 15.73 -51.62 33.26
C PRO A 117 14.91 -52.90 33.48
N SER A 118 15.55 -54.01 33.16
CA SER A 118 15.18 -55.35 33.59
C SER A 118 15.26 -55.47 35.11
N GLY A 119 14.30 -56.19 35.69
CA GLY A 119 14.52 -57.00 36.90
C GLY A 119 14.29 -56.31 38.25
N GLY A 120 13.36 -56.89 39.01
CA GLY A 120 13.07 -56.60 40.41
C GLY A 120 11.72 -57.16 40.78
#